data_AF-A0A0L0SA40-F1
#
_entry.id   AF-A0A0L0SA40-F1
#
_cell.length_a   1.000
_cell.length_b   1.000
_cell.length_c   1.000
_cell.angle_alpha   90.00
_cell.angle_beta   90.00
_cell.angle_gamma   90.00
#
_symmetry.space_group_name_H-M   'P 1'
#
loop_
_entity.id
_entity.type
_entity.pdbx_description
1 polymer ?
#
loop_
_entity_poly.entity_id
_entity_poly.type
_entity_poly.pdbx_seq_one_letter_code
_entity_poly.pdbx_strand_id
1 'polypeptide(L)'
;MYAGSSARSGYSDGPQYTMSRAINHAKADHELLMAIKKATSPEETSPKQKHVRTCIMYTWDNKTSQPFWVGLKNSPMLANEVQCFKALITIHKVIRQGAPVTLPEAISEIPWLQNLPRMLLSGYGSYTGLIRGYIEFLVYKLEFHRIHPDFTGTFDYEEYAALKGTSDPNEGYETIMELMNLQDRLDHFQRMVMASLRASPAVECRLSSLVPLIEESYGIYRFVTSMLRAMHNRVGSLDALAPLRSRYATQHFMLRDFYAHCRQHRYLTSLIAIPTLSDQPPPLFDTDEPALPAIPARPVTPPEDNDKDDQADLWEQFNLQQQQQQQQQEGARAAAAARGAGPGLAREEQDRLARERARPLEEQQLAAQQLAAQQMQLQGALSERDARLAQLIEQLQRAKAQYERDQVAIQQYDAKLRELQGMLANAAPSDALRKLQEELAQWKAKYEALAKLYAQLRKEHLDLLTKYRELGARTQAQVANADTLGKLQAQLNAKNLQLAEMLAARDEYKKQAEMAKMDMQELQDLRRQADAARRELENYKRDKEEEIAVLQTGMDHRWCVSMPAVGAAVGVAQTGAGTAAAAAAAAAAFAVGWLGTTTGGGGRS
;
A
#
# COMPACT_ATOMS: atom_id res chain seq x y z
N MET A 1 26.58 26.54 -34.10
CA MET A 1 27.21 25.61 -35.07
C MET A 1 27.77 24.45 -34.25
N TYR A 2 27.49 23.17 -34.47
CA TYR A 2 26.71 22.48 -35.51
C TYR A 2 25.50 21.77 -34.90
N ALA A 3 24.37 21.70 -35.62
CA ALA A 3 23.23 20.86 -35.26
C ALA A 3 23.13 19.69 -36.25
N GLY A 4 23.28 18.46 -35.78
CA GLY A 4 23.19 17.24 -36.58
C GLY A 4 21.87 16.51 -36.37
N SER A 5 20.78 17.01 -36.94
CA SER A 5 19.48 16.34 -36.89
C SER A 5 19.46 15.13 -37.84
N SER A 6 19.56 13.91 -37.29
CA SER A 6 19.45 12.68 -38.07
C SER A 6 18.00 12.17 -38.02
N ALA A 7 17.21 12.58 -39.02
CA ALA A 7 15.86 12.06 -39.22
C ALA A 7 15.94 10.60 -39.67
N ARG A 8 15.72 9.66 -38.73
CA ARG A 8 15.77 8.23 -39.03
C ARG A 8 14.48 7.79 -39.73
N SER A 9 14.58 7.61 -41.05
CA SER A 9 13.51 7.09 -41.90
C SER A 9 12.90 5.81 -41.33
N GLY A 10 11.57 5.72 -41.35
CA GLY A 10 10.82 4.54 -40.94
C GLY A 10 10.97 3.42 -41.98
N TYR A 11 11.89 2.49 -41.74
CA TYR A 11 11.84 1.16 -42.35
C TYR A 11 10.96 0.25 -41.48
N SER A 12 10.01 -0.43 -42.12
CA SER A 12 9.21 -1.48 -41.48
C SER A 12 10.11 -2.67 -41.12
N ASP A 13 10.26 -2.96 -39.83
CA ASP A 13 10.95 -4.16 -39.35
C ASP A 13 10.28 -5.42 -39.91
N GLY A 14 11.00 -6.14 -40.79
CA GLY A 14 10.50 -7.35 -41.43
C GLY A 14 10.41 -8.54 -40.45
N PRO A 15 9.52 -9.52 -40.71
CA PRO A 15 9.27 -10.65 -39.79
C PRO A 15 10.50 -11.53 -39.53
N GLN A 16 11.51 -11.52 -40.40
CA GLN A 16 12.77 -12.25 -40.17
C GLN A 16 13.66 -11.56 -39.11
N TYR A 17 13.62 -10.22 -39.01
CA TYR A 17 14.40 -9.47 -38.04
C TYR A 17 13.82 -9.61 -36.62
N THR A 18 12.48 -9.55 -36.50
CA THR A 18 11.79 -9.79 -35.24
C THR A 18 11.98 -11.22 -34.74
N MET A 19 11.95 -12.21 -35.63
CA MET A 19 12.21 -13.62 -35.29
C MET A 19 13.65 -13.86 -34.83
N SER A 20 14.65 -13.26 -35.51
CA SER A 20 16.06 -13.33 -35.08
C SER A 20 16.27 -12.70 -33.69
N ARG A 21 15.64 -11.55 -33.42
CA ARG A 21 15.68 -10.89 -32.10
C ARG A 21 15.03 -11.74 -31.01
N ALA A 22 13.91 -12.40 -31.29
CA ALA A 22 13.25 -13.31 -30.35
C ALA A 22 14.11 -14.56 -30.04
N ILE A 23 14.76 -15.15 -31.04
CA ILE A 23 15.68 -16.29 -30.85
C ILE A 23 16.87 -15.89 -29.97
N ASN A 24 17.45 -14.70 -30.19
CA ASN A 24 18.54 -14.20 -29.37
C ASN A 24 18.11 -13.94 -27.91
N HIS A 25 16.89 -13.44 -27.68
CA HIS A 25 16.34 -13.25 -26.33
C HIS A 25 16.15 -14.60 -25.61
N ALA A 26 15.50 -15.57 -26.26
CA ALA A 26 15.29 -16.91 -25.67
C ALA A 26 16.62 -17.62 -25.35
N LYS A 27 17.66 -17.40 -26.16
CA LYS A 27 19.02 -17.88 -25.87
C LYS A 27 19.63 -17.18 -24.66
N ALA A 28 19.53 -15.86 -24.56
CA ALA A 28 20.01 -15.09 -23.41
C ALA A 28 19.32 -15.52 -22.11
N ASP A 29 18.00 -15.77 -22.14
CA ASP A 29 17.22 -16.26 -21.00
C ASP A 29 17.68 -17.66 -20.57
N HIS A 30 17.96 -18.55 -21.52
CA HIS A 30 18.51 -19.87 -21.24
C HIS A 30 19.92 -19.79 -20.62
N GLU A 31 20.79 -18.92 -21.14
CA GLU A 31 22.13 -18.68 -20.58
C GLU A 31 22.07 -18.08 -19.18
N LEU A 32 21.12 -17.18 -18.91
CA LEU A 32 20.83 -16.64 -17.58
C LEU A 32 20.40 -17.74 -16.60
N LEU A 33 19.43 -18.59 -16.96
CA LEU A 33 19.00 -19.70 -16.10
C LEU A 33 20.15 -20.67 -15.78
N MET A 34 21.02 -20.95 -16.76
CA MET A 34 22.23 -21.74 -16.55
C MET A 34 23.26 -21.04 -15.67
N ALA A 35 23.37 -19.71 -15.75
CA ALA A 35 24.21 -18.91 -14.86
C ALA A 35 23.68 -18.93 -13.42
N ILE A 36 22.38 -18.70 -13.21
CA ILE A 36 21.71 -18.78 -11.89
C ILE A 36 21.97 -20.15 -11.27
N LYS A 37 21.67 -21.25 -11.97
CA LYS A 37 21.89 -22.62 -11.49
C LYS A 37 23.34 -22.90 -11.06
N LYS A 38 24.32 -22.33 -11.77
CA LYS A 38 25.75 -22.51 -11.47
C LYS A 38 26.27 -21.56 -10.39
N ALA A 39 25.65 -20.39 -10.21
CA ALA A 39 25.93 -19.48 -9.10
C ALA A 39 25.35 -20.02 -7.78
N THR A 40 24.15 -20.60 -7.80
CA THR A 40 23.45 -21.20 -6.66
C THR A 40 23.66 -22.72 -6.56
N SER A 41 24.88 -23.22 -6.84
CA SER A 41 25.20 -24.65 -6.68
C SER A 41 25.20 -25.06 -5.20
N PRO A 42 24.85 -26.33 -4.85
CA PRO A 42 24.83 -26.82 -3.47
C PRO A 42 26.22 -27.00 -2.83
N GLU A 43 27.29 -26.89 -3.62
CA GLU A 43 28.68 -26.90 -3.14
C GLU A 43 28.91 -25.74 -2.15
N GLU A 44 29.52 -26.01 -0.97
CA GLU A 44 29.83 -25.00 0.07
C GLU A 44 31.05 -24.13 -0.30
N THR A 45 31.06 -23.64 -1.53
CA THR A 45 32.02 -22.72 -2.12
C THR A 45 31.33 -21.42 -2.49
N SER A 46 32.11 -20.39 -2.77
CA SER A 46 31.62 -19.09 -3.19
C SER A 46 30.82 -19.13 -4.51
N PRO A 47 29.86 -18.22 -4.72
CA PRO A 47 29.15 -18.11 -5.99
C PRO A 47 30.14 -17.88 -7.15
N LYS A 48 30.11 -18.79 -8.14
CA LYS A 48 31.06 -18.80 -9.27
C LYS A 48 31.02 -17.47 -10.03
N GLN A 49 32.08 -16.67 -9.90
CA GLN A 49 32.13 -15.26 -10.33
C GLN A 49 31.71 -15.03 -11.77
N LYS A 50 32.14 -15.88 -12.71
CA LYS A 50 31.74 -15.84 -14.13
C LYS A 50 30.22 -15.81 -14.28
N HIS A 51 29.51 -16.61 -13.51
CA HIS A 51 28.05 -16.73 -13.60
C HIS A 51 27.32 -15.58 -12.90
N VAL A 52 27.83 -15.11 -11.77
CA VAL A 52 27.32 -13.86 -11.14
C VAL A 52 27.49 -12.68 -12.10
N ARG A 53 28.64 -12.60 -12.80
CA ARG A 53 28.89 -11.56 -13.82
C ARG A 53 27.95 -11.69 -15.03
N THR A 54 27.63 -12.91 -15.47
CA THR A 54 26.58 -13.14 -16.48
C THR A 54 25.22 -12.61 -16.02
N CYS A 55 24.79 -12.89 -14.78
CA CYS A 55 23.53 -12.35 -14.25
C CYS A 55 23.52 -10.81 -14.24
N ILE A 56 24.62 -10.18 -13.84
CA ILE A 56 24.77 -8.71 -13.86
C ILE A 56 24.69 -8.18 -15.30
N MET A 57 25.50 -8.73 -16.22
CA MET A 57 25.54 -8.29 -17.62
C MET A 57 24.17 -8.42 -18.30
N TYR A 58 23.45 -9.51 -18.05
CA TYR A 58 22.09 -9.71 -18.58
C TYR A 58 21.17 -8.49 -18.32
N THR A 59 21.25 -7.88 -17.12
CA THR A 59 20.43 -6.69 -16.79
C THR A 59 20.80 -5.47 -17.63
N TRP A 60 22.09 -5.31 -17.95
CA TRP A 60 22.60 -4.24 -18.81
C TRP A 60 22.29 -4.46 -20.28
N ASP A 61 22.33 -5.71 -20.74
CA ASP A 61 22.11 -6.06 -22.15
C ASP A 61 20.62 -5.99 -22.51
N ASN A 62 19.74 -6.51 -21.63
CA ASN A 62 18.29 -6.60 -21.87
C ASN A 62 17.47 -5.44 -21.26
N LYS A 63 18.10 -4.56 -20.46
CA LYS A 63 17.44 -3.44 -19.76
C LYS A 63 16.28 -3.86 -18.85
N THR A 64 16.37 -5.05 -18.26
CA THR A 64 15.49 -5.55 -17.20
C THR A 64 16.20 -6.65 -16.40
N SER A 65 15.82 -6.80 -15.14
CA SER A 65 16.18 -7.88 -14.23
C SER A 65 15.02 -8.84 -13.94
N GLN A 66 13.82 -8.61 -14.47
CA GLN A 66 12.65 -9.49 -14.26
C GLN A 66 12.95 -10.99 -14.50
N PRO A 67 13.62 -11.40 -15.60
CA PRO A 67 13.94 -12.81 -15.84
C PRO A 67 14.95 -13.39 -14.82
N PHE A 68 15.77 -12.57 -14.18
CA PHE A 68 16.66 -13.00 -13.10
C PHE A 68 15.88 -13.33 -11.82
N TRP A 69 14.89 -12.51 -11.45
CA TRP A 69 14.02 -12.78 -10.30
C TRP A 69 13.13 -14.02 -10.52
N VAL A 70 12.55 -14.16 -11.71
CA VAL A 70 11.77 -15.36 -12.10
C VAL A 70 12.67 -16.60 -12.10
N GLY A 71 13.88 -16.51 -12.68
CA GLY A 71 14.84 -17.60 -12.70
C GLY A 71 15.33 -18.02 -11.32
N LEU A 72 15.49 -17.08 -10.40
CA LEU A 72 15.79 -17.35 -8.99
C LEU A 72 14.63 -18.06 -8.29
N LYS A 73 13.40 -17.54 -8.39
CA LYS A 73 12.20 -18.14 -7.77
C LYS A 73 11.94 -19.58 -8.23
N ASN A 74 12.27 -19.89 -9.48
CA ASN A 74 12.16 -21.22 -10.07
C ASN A 74 13.39 -22.13 -9.80
N SER A 75 14.45 -21.60 -9.19
CA SER A 75 15.62 -22.38 -8.75
C SER A 75 15.32 -23.07 -7.41
N PRO A 76 15.83 -24.29 -7.14
CA PRO A 76 15.66 -24.98 -5.86
C PRO A 76 16.50 -24.36 -4.72
N MET A 77 16.48 -23.03 -4.55
CA MET A 77 17.26 -22.33 -3.53
C MET A 77 16.83 -22.71 -2.10
N LEU A 78 15.56 -23.13 -1.92
CA LEU A 78 15.01 -23.58 -0.64
C LEU A 78 15.25 -25.08 -0.36
N ALA A 79 15.95 -25.80 -1.24
CA ALA A 79 16.32 -27.19 -0.99
C ALA A 79 17.56 -27.32 -0.07
N ASN A 80 18.38 -26.27 0.06
CA ASN A 80 19.64 -26.30 0.81
C ASN A 80 20.01 -24.89 1.29
N GLU A 81 20.40 -24.76 2.56
CA GLU A 81 20.82 -23.50 3.18
C GLU A 81 21.98 -22.81 2.45
N VAL A 82 22.93 -23.57 1.92
CA VAL A 82 24.06 -23.07 1.11
C VAL A 82 23.57 -22.45 -0.21
N GLN A 83 22.57 -23.05 -0.85
CA GLN A 83 22.01 -22.53 -2.10
C GLN A 83 21.23 -21.24 -1.85
N CYS A 84 20.45 -21.18 -0.77
CA CYS A 84 19.78 -19.96 -0.32
C CYS A 84 20.78 -18.84 -0.03
N PHE A 85 21.85 -19.12 0.72
CA PHE A 85 22.86 -18.12 1.06
C PHE A 85 23.61 -17.60 -0.18
N LYS A 86 23.97 -18.48 -1.11
CA LYS A 86 24.60 -18.12 -2.40
C LYS A 86 23.64 -17.35 -3.32
N ALA A 87 22.34 -17.62 -3.27
CA ALA A 87 21.33 -16.81 -3.95
C ALA A 87 21.30 -15.39 -3.38
N LEU A 88 21.32 -15.21 -2.06
CA LEU A 88 21.35 -13.89 -1.41
C LEU A 88 22.63 -13.10 -1.73
N ILE A 89 23.81 -13.74 -1.77
CA ILE A 89 25.05 -13.11 -2.23
C ILE A 89 24.94 -12.66 -3.71
N THR A 90 24.31 -13.48 -4.55
CA THR A 90 24.11 -13.17 -5.98
C THR A 90 23.13 -12.01 -6.15
N ILE A 91 22.02 -12.00 -5.40
CA ILE A 91 21.04 -10.91 -5.32
C ILE A 91 21.73 -9.60 -4.90
N HIS A 92 22.53 -9.62 -3.84
CA HIS A 92 23.27 -8.45 -3.36
C HIS A 92 24.17 -7.87 -4.45
N LYS A 93 24.95 -8.72 -5.16
CA LYS A 93 25.82 -8.28 -6.26
C LYS A 93 25.03 -7.74 -7.47
N VAL A 94 23.88 -8.31 -7.79
CA VAL A 94 23.01 -7.82 -8.89
C VAL A 94 22.33 -6.49 -8.54
N ILE A 95 21.82 -6.32 -7.31
CA ILE A 95 21.26 -5.05 -6.82
C ILE A 95 22.31 -3.93 -6.88
N ARG A 96 23.57 -4.22 -6.58
CA ARG A 96 24.66 -3.22 -6.58
C ARG A 96 25.20 -2.87 -7.97
N GLN A 97 25.36 -3.86 -8.86
CA GLN A 97 26.11 -3.72 -10.11
C GLN A 97 25.26 -3.86 -11.39
N GLY A 98 23.96 -4.17 -11.24
CA GLY A 98 23.02 -4.27 -12.36
C GLY A 98 22.68 -2.92 -12.99
N ALA A 99 21.93 -2.95 -14.09
CA ALA A 99 21.42 -1.73 -14.73
C ALA A 99 20.51 -0.95 -13.76
N PRO A 100 20.36 0.38 -13.89
CA PRO A 100 19.58 1.19 -12.93
C PRO A 100 18.15 0.70 -12.66
N VAL A 101 17.49 0.15 -13.68
CA VAL A 101 16.15 -0.49 -13.60
C VAL A 101 16.08 -1.68 -12.62
N THR A 102 17.22 -2.28 -12.27
CA THR A 102 17.32 -3.40 -11.33
C THR A 102 16.86 -2.99 -9.93
N LEU A 103 17.08 -1.74 -9.50
CA LEU A 103 16.64 -1.26 -8.19
C LEU A 103 15.11 -1.19 -8.03
N PRO A 104 14.34 -0.48 -8.89
CA PRO A 104 12.88 -0.46 -8.78
C PRO A 104 12.25 -1.85 -8.99
N GLU A 105 12.83 -2.70 -9.83
CA GLU A 105 12.39 -4.09 -9.96
C GLU A 105 12.70 -4.91 -8.69
N ALA A 106 13.87 -4.75 -8.07
CA ALA A 106 14.21 -5.39 -6.80
C ALA A 106 13.32 -4.93 -5.62
N ILE A 107 12.90 -3.66 -5.61
CA ILE A 107 11.95 -3.13 -4.62
C ILE A 107 10.60 -3.85 -4.72
N SER A 108 10.16 -4.23 -5.92
CA SER A 108 8.95 -5.04 -6.11
C SER A 108 9.06 -6.46 -5.51
N GLU A 109 10.29 -6.93 -5.25
CA GLU A 109 10.60 -8.25 -4.70
C GLU A 109 10.78 -8.27 -3.17
N ILE A 110 10.68 -7.13 -2.49
CA ILE A 110 10.71 -7.03 -1.02
C ILE A 110 9.72 -8.01 -0.34
N PRO A 111 8.45 -8.15 -0.76
CA PRO A 111 7.51 -9.07 -0.11
C PRO A 111 7.93 -10.54 -0.22
N TRP A 112 8.57 -10.92 -1.33
CA TRP A 112 9.12 -12.27 -1.53
C TRP A 112 10.33 -12.51 -0.61
N LEU A 113 11.28 -11.56 -0.56
CA LEU A 113 12.42 -11.62 0.35
C LEU A 113 11.98 -11.70 1.83
N GLN A 114 11.01 -10.88 2.25
CA GLN A 114 10.45 -10.91 3.61
C GLN A 114 9.73 -12.22 3.95
N ASN A 115 9.19 -12.93 2.95
CA ASN A 115 8.55 -14.22 3.17
C ASN A 115 9.55 -15.39 3.23
N LEU A 116 10.72 -15.24 2.61
CA LEU A 116 11.72 -16.30 2.48
C LEU A 116 12.14 -16.92 3.84
N PRO A 117 12.34 -16.17 4.95
CA PRO A 117 12.64 -16.74 6.27
C PRO A 117 11.55 -17.64 6.87
N ARG A 118 10.31 -17.55 6.38
CA ARG A 118 9.19 -18.44 6.75
C ARG A 118 9.13 -19.70 5.90
N MET A 119 9.77 -19.68 4.72
CA MET A 119 9.83 -20.80 3.77
C MET A 119 11.06 -21.71 4.00
N LEU A 120 12.01 -21.28 4.84
CA LEU A 120 13.12 -22.13 5.30
C LEU A 120 12.55 -23.29 6.13
N LEU A 121 12.87 -24.52 5.75
CA LEU A 121 12.40 -25.73 6.45
C LEU A 121 12.96 -25.77 7.88
N SER A 122 12.17 -26.33 8.81
CA SER A 122 12.67 -26.66 10.14
C SER A 122 13.79 -27.70 10.01
N GLY A 123 15.01 -27.35 10.44
CA GLY A 123 16.22 -28.16 10.23
C GLY A 123 17.32 -27.49 9.39
N TYR A 124 17.11 -26.27 8.88
CA TYR A 124 18.25 -25.45 8.41
C TYR A 124 19.22 -25.22 9.57
N GLY A 125 20.51 -25.49 9.34
CA GLY A 125 21.54 -25.54 10.37
C GLY A 125 22.25 -24.21 10.56
N SER A 126 23.56 -24.21 10.34
CA SER A 126 24.45 -23.12 10.74
C SER A 126 24.32 -21.85 9.88
N TYR A 127 23.67 -21.91 8.72
CA TYR A 127 23.42 -20.73 7.89
C TYR A 127 22.09 -20.03 8.22
N THR A 128 21.17 -20.63 8.99
CA THR A 128 19.85 -20.03 9.30
C THR A 128 19.95 -18.60 9.84
N GLY A 129 20.84 -18.36 10.79
CA GLY A 129 21.06 -17.02 11.34
C GLY A 129 21.59 -16.04 10.29
N LEU A 130 22.57 -16.49 9.49
CA LEU A 130 23.17 -15.69 8.42
C LEU A 130 22.16 -15.34 7.33
N ILE A 131 21.35 -16.31 6.89
CA ILE A 131 20.29 -16.12 5.89
C ILE A 131 19.28 -15.07 6.38
N ARG A 132 18.83 -15.16 7.64
CA ARG A 132 17.90 -14.20 8.24
C ARG A 132 18.50 -12.78 8.30
N GLY A 133 19.72 -12.63 8.82
CA GLY A 133 20.38 -11.32 8.89
C GLY A 133 20.68 -10.71 7.52
N TYR A 134 21.03 -11.53 6.53
CA TYR A 134 21.26 -11.05 5.16
C TYR A 134 19.96 -10.56 4.50
N ILE A 135 18.85 -11.27 4.72
CA ILE A 135 17.53 -10.85 4.24
C ILE A 135 17.11 -9.54 4.92
N GLU A 136 17.30 -9.39 6.23
CA GLU A 136 17.03 -8.14 6.94
C GLU A 136 17.85 -6.97 6.36
N PHE A 137 19.16 -7.16 6.16
CA PHE A 137 20.03 -6.17 5.54
C PHE A 137 19.59 -5.81 4.11
N LEU A 138 19.29 -6.80 3.26
CA LEU A 138 18.87 -6.56 1.86
C LEU A 138 17.52 -5.87 1.77
N VAL A 139 16.56 -6.26 2.63
CA VAL A 139 15.26 -5.58 2.72
C VAL A 139 15.44 -4.13 3.19
N TYR A 140 16.29 -3.87 4.19
CA TYR A 140 16.60 -2.52 4.65
C TYR A 140 17.28 -1.67 3.56
N LYS A 141 18.23 -2.25 2.80
CA LYS A 141 18.84 -1.60 1.63
C LYS A 141 17.81 -1.25 0.56
N LEU A 142 16.91 -2.17 0.21
CA LEU A 142 15.88 -1.92 -0.80
C LEU A 142 14.84 -0.90 -0.32
N GLU A 143 14.52 -0.88 0.97
CA GLU A 143 13.66 0.14 1.58
C GLU A 143 14.32 1.53 1.53
N PHE A 144 15.63 1.64 1.81
CA PHE A 144 16.39 2.88 1.58
C PHE A 144 16.25 3.37 0.13
N HIS A 145 16.48 2.51 -0.87
CA HIS A 145 16.32 2.86 -2.29
C HIS A 145 14.87 3.14 -2.71
N ARG A 146 13.87 2.70 -1.93
CA ARG A 146 12.45 3.03 -2.14
C ARG A 146 12.12 4.45 -1.70
N ILE A 147 12.78 4.93 -0.63
CA ILE A 147 12.66 6.31 -0.13
C ILE A 147 13.56 7.25 -0.95
N HIS A 148 14.75 6.79 -1.33
CA HIS A 148 15.79 7.56 -2.02
C HIS A 148 16.11 7.00 -3.42
N PRO A 149 15.23 7.22 -4.42
CA PRO A 149 15.40 6.68 -5.78
C PRO A 149 16.57 7.31 -6.55
N ASP A 150 17.12 8.43 -6.07
CA ASP A 150 18.23 9.16 -6.69
C ASP A 150 19.59 8.43 -6.52
N PHE A 151 19.65 7.40 -5.66
CA PHE A 151 20.87 6.65 -5.40
C PHE A 151 21.04 5.45 -6.34
N THR A 152 22.24 5.33 -6.90
CA THR A 152 22.65 4.09 -7.56
C THR A 152 23.09 3.02 -6.57
N GLY A 153 23.07 1.75 -7.01
CA GLY A 153 23.31 0.59 -6.15
C GLY A 153 24.69 0.57 -5.48
N THR A 154 25.64 1.36 -5.99
CA THR A 154 27.02 1.54 -5.50
C THR A 154 27.22 2.72 -4.55
N PHE A 155 26.22 3.60 -4.36
CA PHE A 155 26.32 4.85 -3.59
C PHE A 155 27.43 5.79 -4.09
N ASP A 156 27.45 6.09 -5.39
CA ASP A 156 28.40 7.07 -5.91
C ASP A 156 27.94 8.51 -5.60
N TYR A 157 28.86 9.31 -5.04
CA TYR A 157 28.60 10.69 -4.67
C TYR A 157 28.60 11.63 -5.88
N GLU A 158 29.46 11.39 -6.87
CA GLU A 158 29.57 12.27 -8.04
C GLU A 158 28.30 12.19 -8.89
N GLU A 159 27.76 10.99 -9.07
CA GLU A 159 26.50 10.73 -9.76
C GLU A 159 25.30 11.37 -9.04
N TYR A 160 25.18 11.18 -7.72
CA TYR A 160 24.13 11.81 -6.92
C TYR A 160 24.20 13.35 -6.93
N ALA A 161 25.40 13.91 -6.77
CA ALA A 161 25.60 15.35 -6.76
C ALA A 161 25.26 15.99 -8.13
N ALA A 162 25.55 15.28 -9.23
CA ALA A 162 25.18 15.69 -10.58
C ALA A 162 23.67 15.59 -10.86
N LEU A 163 22.99 14.58 -10.32
CA LEU A 163 21.54 14.36 -10.50
C LEU A 163 20.70 15.35 -9.70
N LYS A 164 21.00 15.52 -8.41
CA LYS A 164 20.10 16.19 -7.46
C LYS A 164 20.46 17.64 -7.18
N GLY A 165 21.76 17.96 -7.18
CA GLY A 165 22.30 19.20 -6.64
C GLY A 165 22.16 19.24 -5.10
N THR A 166 23.24 19.54 -4.39
CA THR A 166 23.28 19.48 -2.92
C THR A 166 22.65 20.72 -2.25
N SER A 167 21.43 21.08 -2.63
CA SER A 167 20.84 22.41 -2.40
C SER A 167 20.24 22.62 -1.01
N ASP A 168 19.65 21.60 -0.37
CA ASP A 168 19.04 21.71 0.96
C ASP A 168 19.89 21.00 2.05
N PRO A 169 20.41 21.76 3.04
CA PRO A 169 21.11 21.18 4.19
C PRO A 169 20.27 20.23 5.05
N ASN A 170 18.94 20.43 5.13
CA ASN A 170 18.07 19.55 5.94
C ASN A 170 17.94 18.17 5.30
N GLU A 171 17.67 18.13 3.99
CA GLU A 171 17.68 16.88 3.22
C GLU A 171 19.05 16.19 3.28
N GLY A 172 20.15 16.97 3.19
CA GLY A 172 21.51 16.44 3.36
C GLY A 172 21.74 15.78 4.73
N TYR A 173 21.21 16.38 5.80
CA TYR A 173 21.31 15.85 7.17
C TYR A 173 20.58 14.50 7.31
N GLU A 174 19.32 14.43 6.86
CA GLU A 174 18.53 13.19 6.88
C GLU A 174 19.15 12.10 5.98
N THR A 175 19.62 12.47 4.79
CA THR A 175 20.31 11.56 3.86
C THR A 175 21.55 10.92 4.53
N ILE A 176 22.36 11.72 5.25
CA ILE A 176 23.51 11.20 6.00
C ILE A 176 23.05 10.29 7.15
N MET A 177 22.01 10.67 7.90
CA MET A 177 21.46 9.85 8.99
C MET A 177 20.98 8.48 8.51
N GLU A 178 20.28 8.43 7.39
CA GLU A 178 19.77 7.18 6.80
C GLU A 178 20.89 6.31 6.23
N LEU A 179 21.89 6.91 5.57
CA LEU A 179 23.09 6.19 5.12
C LEU A 179 23.89 5.62 6.30
N MET A 180 24.01 6.35 7.41
CA MET A 180 24.60 5.85 8.65
C MET A 180 23.76 4.71 9.26
N ASN A 181 22.42 4.77 9.21
CA ASN A 181 21.56 3.67 9.66
C ASN A 181 21.78 2.40 8.81
N LEU A 182 21.93 2.54 7.48
CA LEU A 182 22.26 1.42 6.59
C LEU A 182 23.66 0.85 6.89
N GLN A 183 24.64 1.70 7.20
CA GLN A 183 25.97 1.27 7.64
C GLN A 183 25.92 0.47 8.95
N ASP A 184 25.08 0.85 9.92
CA ASP A 184 24.91 0.09 11.17
C ASP A 184 24.26 -1.29 10.94
N ARG A 185 23.31 -1.39 9.98
CA ARG A 185 22.75 -2.69 9.56
C ARG A 185 23.78 -3.58 8.87
N LEU A 186 24.67 -2.98 8.08
CA LEU A 186 25.81 -3.66 7.46
C LEU A 186 26.78 -4.18 8.53
N ASP A 187 27.14 -3.34 9.51
CA ASP A 187 28.03 -3.71 10.61
C ASP A 187 27.43 -4.85 11.47
N HIS A 188 26.13 -4.79 11.77
CA HIS A 188 25.45 -5.88 12.47
C HIS A 188 25.57 -7.21 11.70
N PHE A 189 25.29 -7.21 10.40
CA PHE A 189 25.35 -8.42 9.60
C PHE A 189 26.79 -8.95 9.42
N GLN A 190 27.79 -8.09 9.20
CA GLN A 190 29.18 -8.57 9.10
C GLN A 190 29.66 -9.20 10.42
N ARG A 191 29.26 -8.68 11.59
CA ARG A 191 29.60 -9.30 12.89
C ARG A 191 29.00 -10.70 13.02
N MET A 192 27.77 -10.91 12.55
CA MET A 192 27.17 -12.25 12.50
C MET A 192 27.96 -13.20 11.60
N VAL A 193 28.37 -12.74 10.42
CA VAL A 193 29.21 -13.54 9.50
C VAL A 193 30.54 -13.88 10.17
N MET A 194 31.25 -12.89 10.73
CA MET A 194 32.53 -13.09 11.42
C MET A 194 32.43 -14.05 12.61
N ALA A 195 31.38 -13.93 13.43
CA ALA A 195 31.13 -14.86 14.53
C ALA A 195 30.93 -16.30 14.04
N SER A 196 30.20 -16.47 12.92
CA SER A 196 29.95 -17.79 12.32
C SER A 196 31.19 -18.48 11.74
N LEU A 197 32.27 -17.74 11.45
CA LEU A 197 33.53 -18.31 10.94
C LEU A 197 34.24 -19.17 11.99
N ARG A 198 34.03 -18.89 13.28
CA ARG A 198 34.61 -19.68 14.39
C ARG A 198 33.94 -21.05 14.56
N ALA A 199 32.74 -21.23 14.01
CA ALA A 199 31.89 -22.39 14.24
C ALA A 199 31.93 -23.44 13.11
N SER A 200 32.64 -23.20 12.00
CA SER A 200 32.76 -24.15 10.89
C SER A 200 34.11 -24.04 10.18
N PRO A 201 34.75 -25.17 9.80
CA PRO A 201 35.95 -25.15 8.96
C PRO A 201 35.65 -24.70 7.50
N ALA A 202 34.41 -24.82 7.05
CA ALA A 202 33.99 -24.42 5.71
C ALA A 202 33.67 -22.92 5.66
N VAL A 203 34.74 -22.10 5.59
CA VAL A 203 34.64 -20.64 5.68
C VAL A 203 34.43 -19.92 4.35
N GLU A 204 34.74 -20.54 3.20
CA GLU A 204 34.78 -19.83 1.90
C GLU A 204 33.43 -19.21 1.50
N CYS A 205 32.35 -19.99 1.56
CA CYS A 205 31.00 -19.52 1.23
C CYS A 205 30.59 -18.33 2.12
N ARG A 206 30.86 -18.42 3.44
CA ARG A 206 30.60 -17.36 4.43
C ARG A 206 31.42 -16.11 4.15
N LEU A 207 32.74 -16.26 3.95
CA LEU A 207 33.62 -15.14 3.60
C LEU A 207 33.17 -14.44 2.31
N SER A 208 32.66 -15.18 1.32
CA SER A 208 32.20 -14.59 0.05
C SER A 208 31.03 -13.59 0.19
N SER A 209 30.27 -13.63 1.30
CA SER A 209 29.27 -12.59 1.59
C SER A 209 29.88 -11.27 2.07
N LEU A 210 31.10 -11.28 2.62
CA LEU A 210 31.80 -10.07 3.06
C LEU A 210 32.28 -9.22 1.89
N VAL A 211 32.58 -9.82 0.73
CA VAL A 211 33.06 -9.10 -0.47
C VAL A 211 32.11 -7.96 -0.87
N PRO A 212 30.81 -8.18 -1.16
CA PRO A 212 29.91 -7.09 -1.49
C PRO A 212 29.61 -6.16 -0.30
N LEU A 213 29.76 -6.61 0.96
CA LEU A 213 29.60 -5.75 2.15
C LEU A 213 30.76 -4.76 2.28
N ILE A 214 32.02 -5.17 2.09
CA ILE A 214 33.21 -4.30 2.14
C ILE A 214 33.15 -3.22 1.06
N GLU A 215 32.78 -3.61 -0.16
CA GLU A 215 32.60 -2.69 -1.28
C GLU A 215 31.44 -1.70 -1.03
N GLU A 216 30.36 -2.15 -0.38
CA GLU A 216 29.19 -1.31 -0.05
C GLU A 216 29.48 -0.34 1.10
N SER A 217 30.06 -0.84 2.20
CA SER A 217 30.41 -0.04 3.36
C SER A 217 31.39 1.08 3.01
N TYR A 218 32.30 0.83 2.06
CA TYR A 218 33.21 1.83 1.54
C TYR A 218 32.54 2.86 0.63
N GLY A 219 31.58 2.45 -0.21
CA GLY A 219 30.75 3.36 -0.99
C GLY A 219 29.99 4.34 -0.09
N ILE A 220 29.24 3.81 0.88
CA ILE A 220 28.51 4.59 1.90
C ILE A 220 29.48 5.50 2.67
N TYR A 221 30.64 5.00 3.11
CA TYR A 221 31.63 5.80 3.84
C TYR A 221 32.19 6.97 3.01
N ARG A 222 32.55 6.75 1.73
CA ARG A 222 33.00 7.83 0.84
C ARG A 222 31.88 8.85 0.61
N PHE A 223 30.65 8.39 0.38
CA PHE A 223 29.49 9.26 0.20
C PHE A 223 29.25 10.15 1.43
N VAL A 224 29.18 9.54 2.62
CA VAL A 224 28.98 10.27 3.88
C VAL A 224 30.11 11.26 4.12
N THR A 225 31.37 10.89 3.85
CA THR A 225 32.51 11.82 3.99
C THR A 225 32.38 13.04 3.07
N SER A 226 32.05 12.82 1.79
CA SER A 226 31.90 13.88 0.79
C SER A 226 30.70 14.79 1.08
N MET A 227 29.54 14.19 1.42
CA MET A 227 28.34 14.94 1.76
C MET A 227 28.54 15.74 3.05
N LEU A 228 29.16 15.16 4.08
CA LEU A 228 29.37 15.83 5.36
C LEU A 228 30.34 17.02 5.21
N ARG A 229 31.38 16.93 4.37
CA ARG A 229 32.21 18.08 3.97
C ARG A 229 31.40 19.15 3.24
N ALA A 230 30.63 18.75 2.22
CA ALA A 230 29.78 19.66 1.46
C ALA A 230 28.70 20.35 2.31
N MET A 231 28.25 19.74 3.40
CA MET A 231 27.38 20.37 4.39
C MET A 231 28.14 21.35 5.29
N HIS A 232 29.33 21.03 5.80
CA HIS A 232 30.11 21.98 6.60
C HIS A 232 30.46 23.25 5.81
N ASN A 233 30.73 23.13 4.50
CA ASN A 233 31.01 24.28 3.63
C ASN A 233 29.74 25.14 3.31
N ARG A 234 28.53 24.69 3.68
CA ARG A 234 27.27 25.44 3.53
C ARG A 234 26.65 25.88 4.85
N VAL A 235 26.71 25.03 5.86
CA VAL A 235 26.09 25.25 7.17
C VAL A 235 27.09 25.98 8.06
N GLY A 236 26.98 27.31 8.12
CA GLY A 236 27.84 28.15 8.96
C GLY A 236 27.72 27.92 10.48
N SER A 237 26.84 27.01 10.93
CA SER A 237 26.74 26.55 12.31
C SER A 237 27.39 25.18 12.49
N LEU A 238 28.58 25.17 13.08
CA LEU A 238 29.34 23.95 13.35
C LEU A 238 28.63 23.00 14.34
N ASP A 239 27.81 23.55 15.24
CA ASP A 239 27.16 22.80 16.32
C ASP A 239 26.00 21.94 15.83
N ALA A 240 25.26 22.40 14.82
CA ALA A 240 24.14 21.64 14.23
C ALA A 240 24.59 20.27 13.67
N LEU A 241 25.84 20.19 13.18
CA LEU A 241 26.41 18.96 12.61
C LEU A 241 27.21 18.12 13.62
N ALA A 242 27.32 18.55 14.88
CA ALA A 242 28.06 17.83 15.91
C ALA A 242 27.57 16.38 16.14
N PRO A 243 26.25 16.06 16.14
CA PRO A 243 25.78 14.68 16.25
C PRO A 243 26.26 13.79 15.10
N LEU A 244 26.23 14.29 13.87
CA LEU A 244 26.73 13.57 12.69
C LEU A 244 28.24 13.37 12.74
N ARG A 245 29.01 14.38 13.17
CA ARG A 245 30.47 14.27 13.35
C ARG A 245 30.83 13.17 14.34
N SER A 246 30.14 13.13 15.49
CA SER A 246 30.34 12.11 16.53
C SER A 246 30.02 10.70 16.01
N ARG A 247 28.87 10.53 15.34
CA ARG A 247 28.46 9.24 14.75
C ARG A 247 29.38 8.79 13.63
N TYR A 248 29.82 9.70 12.76
CA TYR A 248 30.80 9.44 11.70
C TYR A 248 32.13 8.94 12.27
N ALA A 249 32.66 9.58 13.31
CA ALA A 249 33.90 9.15 13.96
C ALA A 249 33.77 7.73 14.54
N THR A 250 32.66 7.42 15.22
CA THR A 250 32.37 6.07 15.73
C THR A 250 32.34 5.04 14.60
N GLN A 251 31.59 5.29 13.51
CA GLN A 251 31.52 4.37 12.37
C GLN A 251 32.86 4.23 11.63
N HIS A 252 33.68 5.29 11.57
CA HIS A 252 35.02 5.23 10.99
C HIS A 252 35.90 4.19 11.72
N PHE A 253 35.94 4.20 13.05
CA PHE A 253 36.71 3.22 13.82
C PHE A 253 36.15 1.80 13.66
N MET A 254 34.83 1.64 13.69
CA MET A 254 34.17 0.34 13.46
C MET A 254 34.52 -0.23 12.07
N LEU A 255 34.53 0.60 11.03
CA LEU A 255 34.92 0.19 9.66
C LEU A 255 36.41 -0.10 9.53
N ARG A 256 37.28 0.70 10.18
CA ARG A 256 38.73 0.47 10.20
C ARG A 256 39.03 -0.91 10.78
N ASP A 257 38.40 -1.24 11.91
CA ASP A 257 38.56 -2.51 12.59
C ASP A 257 37.94 -3.67 11.76
N PHE A 258 36.75 -3.48 11.16
CA PHE A 258 36.16 -4.44 10.23
C PHE A 258 37.08 -4.77 9.05
N TYR A 259 37.65 -3.76 8.38
CA TYR A 259 38.60 -3.96 7.29
C TYR A 259 39.90 -4.61 7.76
N ALA A 260 40.39 -4.30 8.97
CA ALA A 260 41.55 -4.95 9.56
C ALA A 260 41.31 -6.45 9.77
N HIS A 261 40.15 -6.86 10.28
CA HIS A 261 39.76 -8.27 10.38
C HIS A 261 39.65 -8.92 8.99
N CYS A 262 39.03 -8.24 8.02
CA CYS A 262 38.91 -8.77 6.66
C CYS A 262 40.28 -9.02 5.98
N ARG A 263 41.29 -8.17 6.23
CA ARG A 263 42.66 -8.36 5.71
C ARG A 263 43.38 -9.60 6.25
N GLN A 264 42.94 -10.16 7.38
CA GLN A 264 43.50 -11.42 7.91
C GLN A 264 43.12 -12.64 7.05
N HIS A 265 42.03 -12.54 6.28
CA HIS A 265 41.55 -13.63 5.43
C HIS A 265 42.11 -13.51 4.01
N ARG A 266 43.12 -14.34 3.68
CA ARG A 266 43.75 -14.41 2.34
C ARG A 266 42.77 -14.54 1.17
N TYR A 267 41.63 -15.21 1.40
CA TYR A 267 40.55 -15.36 0.43
C TYR A 267 39.88 -14.02 0.06
N LEU A 268 39.76 -13.06 0.98
CA LEU A 268 39.19 -11.74 0.68
C LEU A 268 40.20 -10.87 -0.06
N THR A 269 41.46 -10.86 0.40
CA THR A 269 42.54 -10.04 -0.18
C THR A 269 42.94 -10.48 -1.59
N SER A 270 42.67 -11.72 -2.00
CA SER A 270 42.90 -12.19 -3.37
C SER A 270 41.76 -11.81 -4.33
N LEU A 271 40.58 -11.44 -3.81
CA LEU A 271 39.41 -11.10 -4.62
C LEU A 271 39.18 -9.60 -4.76
N ILE A 272 39.46 -8.81 -3.71
CA ILE A 272 39.29 -7.36 -3.72
C ILE A 272 40.44 -6.66 -2.99
N ALA A 273 40.76 -5.44 -3.45
CA ALA A 273 41.59 -4.53 -2.70
C ALA A 273 40.77 -3.97 -1.51
N ILE A 274 41.00 -4.52 -0.31
CA ILE A 274 40.29 -4.09 0.89
C ILE A 274 40.74 -2.67 1.25
N PRO A 275 39.83 -1.68 1.35
CA PRO A 275 40.18 -0.29 1.63
C PRO A 275 40.96 -0.14 2.95
N THR A 276 41.92 0.78 2.96
CA THR A 276 42.66 1.16 4.18
C THR A 276 42.20 2.54 4.64
N LEU A 277 41.68 2.60 5.86
CA LEU A 277 41.35 3.84 6.54
C LEU A 277 42.54 4.28 7.40
N SER A 278 42.67 5.60 7.60
CA SER A 278 43.63 6.22 8.50
C SER A 278 43.36 5.87 9.97
N ASP A 279 44.33 6.14 10.85
CA ASP A 279 44.16 5.92 12.31
C ASP A 279 43.21 6.91 12.98
N GLN A 280 42.92 8.03 12.31
CA GLN A 280 41.94 9.04 12.71
C GLN A 280 40.96 9.30 11.56
N PRO A 281 39.71 9.68 11.84
CA PRO A 281 38.77 10.09 10.80
C PRO A 281 39.36 11.27 9.99
N PRO A 282 39.19 11.28 8.67
CA PRO A 282 39.72 12.35 7.83
C PRO A 282 39.10 13.70 8.22
N PRO A 283 39.83 14.82 8.09
CA PRO A 283 39.29 16.14 8.39
C PRO A 283 38.03 16.40 7.55
N LEU A 284 37.00 16.89 8.22
CA LEU A 284 35.71 17.27 7.65
C LEU A 284 35.62 18.76 7.30
N PHE A 285 36.69 19.50 7.59
CA PHE A 285 36.87 20.91 7.31
C PHE A 285 38.03 21.06 6.33
N ASP A 286 37.90 21.96 5.37
CA ASP A 286 39.03 22.41 4.56
C ASP A 286 39.87 23.37 5.42
N THR A 287 40.83 22.83 6.17
CA THR A 287 41.91 23.63 6.74
C THR A 287 42.90 23.97 5.63
N ASP A 288 42.71 25.13 5.00
CA ASP A 288 43.78 25.83 4.28
C ASP A 288 44.90 26.19 5.26
N GLU A 289 45.80 25.25 5.54
CA GLU A 289 47.08 25.55 6.17
C GLU A 289 48.22 24.74 5.52
N PRO A 290 49.37 25.37 5.18
CA PRO A 290 50.40 24.70 4.38
C PRO A 290 51.13 23.60 5.16
N ALA A 291 51.63 22.60 4.44
CA ALA A 291 52.54 21.62 5.00
C ALA A 291 53.79 22.29 5.60
N LEU A 292 53.95 22.17 6.92
CA LEU A 292 55.16 22.52 7.66
C LEU A 292 55.65 21.31 8.49
N PRO A 293 56.95 21.23 8.79
CA PRO A 293 57.66 19.97 8.57
C PRO A 293 57.85 19.10 9.83
N ALA A 294 58.15 17.82 9.57
CA ALA A 294 58.47 16.84 10.60
C ALA A 294 59.69 17.24 11.46
N ILE A 295 59.57 17.06 12.77
CA ILE A 295 60.66 17.14 13.77
C ILE A 295 60.60 15.87 14.64
N PRO A 296 61.74 15.26 15.03
CA PRO A 296 61.84 13.81 15.06
C PRO A 296 61.64 13.16 16.44
N ALA A 297 61.44 11.84 16.43
CA ALA A 297 61.40 11.01 17.62
C ALA A 297 62.73 10.99 18.39
N ARG A 298 62.65 10.83 19.72
CA ARG A 298 63.73 10.30 20.57
C ARG A 298 63.23 9.18 21.47
N PRO A 299 64.10 8.24 21.88
CA PRO A 299 63.70 6.97 22.47
C PRO A 299 63.59 7.01 23.99
N VAL A 300 62.85 6.04 24.54
CA VAL A 300 62.84 5.74 25.98
C VAL A 300 63.18 4.26 26.19
N THR A 301 64.18 4.00 27.03
CA THR A 301 64.56 2.69 27.57
C THR A 301 64.23 2.65 29.08
N PRO A 302 64.11 1.47 29.71
CA PRO A 302 63.30 1.28 30.92
C PRO A 302 64.08 1.41 32.24
N PRO A 303 63.37 1.35 33.37
CA PRO A 303 63.83 0.60 34.54
C PRO A 303 62.76 -0.37 35.11
N GLU A 304 63.14 -1.09 36.15
CA GLU A 304 62.62 -2.41 36.57
C GLU A 304 61.65 -2.39 37.78
N ASP A 305 61.30 -3.61 38.23
CA ASP A 305 60.40 -4.02 39.33
C ASP A 305 60.48 -3.24 40.67
N ASN A 306 59.38 -3.25 41.43
CA ASN A 306 59.30 -4.06 42.68
C ASN A 306 57.91 -4.08 43.35
N ASP A 307 57.53 -5.30 43.75
CA ASP A 307 56.82 -5.72 44.97
C ASP A 307 55.41 -5.23 45.35
N LYS A 308 54.82 -6.01 46.27
CA LYS A 308 53.38 -6.14 46.57
C LYS A 308 53.07 -6.09 48.08
N ASP A 309 51.77 -5.92 48.34
CA ASP A 309 50.97 -6.42 49.47
C ASP A 309 51.39 -6.06 50.92
N ASP A 310 50.51 -5.32 51.62
CA ASP A 310 50.24 -5.43 53.08
C ASP A 310 49.16 -4.42 53.57
N GLN A 311 47.90 -4.50 53.10
CA GLN A 311 46.77 -3.68 53.63
C GLN A 311 45.37 -4.37 53.66
N ALA A 312 45.27 -5.71 53.62
CA ALA A 312 43.98 -6.40 53.62
C ALA A 312 43.38 -6.66 55.02
N ASP A 313 44.19 -7.07 56.00
CA ASP A 313 43.71 -7.74 57.23
C ASP A 313 43.03 -6.83 58.28
N LEU A 314 43.16 -5.51 58.17
CA LEU A 314 42.63 -4.56 59.17
C LEU A 314 41.14 -4.22 58.99
N TRP A 315 40.57 -4.42 57.80
CA TRP A 315 39.17 -4.06 57.52
C TRP A 315 38.17 -5.18 57.87
N GLU A 316 38.56 -6.45 57.79
CA GLU A 316 37.66 -7.57 58.08
C GLU A 316 37.34 -7.71 59.59
N GLN A 317 38.33 -7.46 60.46
CA GLN A 317 38.15 -7.57 61.92
C GLN A 317 37.14 -6.53 62.48
N PHE A 318 37.07 -5.33 61.87
CA PHE A 318 36.14 -4.29 62.30
C PHE A 318 34.67 -4.63 62.01
N ASN A 319 34.40 -5.19 60.82
CA ASN A 319 33.04 -5.58 60.42
C ASN A 319 32.50 -6.74 61.26
N LEU A 320 33.34 -7.72 61.59
CA LEU A 320 32.94 -8.89 62.37
C LEU A 320 32.52 -8.52 63.82
N GLN A 321 33.15 -7.49 64.40
CA GLN A 321 32.83 -7.02 65.75
C GLN A 321 31.46 -6.29 65.82
N GLN A 322 31.12 -5.49 64.80
CA GLN A 322 29.80 -4.84 64.71
C GLN A 322 28.66 -5.87 64.59
N GLN A 323 28.86 -6.94 63.80
CA GLN A 323 27.80 -7.91 63.53
C GLN A 323 27.39 -8.71 64.79
N GLN A 324 28.33 -9.02 65.70
CA GLN A 324 28.02 -9.68 66.97
C GLN A 324 27.23 -8.78 67.93
N GLN A 325 27.45 -7.46 67.90
CA GLN A 325 26.79 -6.53 68.83
C GLN A 325 25.30 -6.33 68.49
N GLN A 326 24.92 -6.42 67.20
CA GLN A 326 23.50 -6.39 66.79
C GLN A 326 22.73 -7.64 67.25
N GLN A 327 23.29 -8.83 67.07
CA GLN A 327 22.60 -10.10 67.41
C GLN A 327 22.25 -10.21 68.91
N GLN A 328 23.08 -9.66 69.80
CA GLN A 328 22.79 -9.68 71.24
C GLN A 328 21.62 -8.77 71.64
N GLN A 329 21.36 -7.67 70.93
CA GLN A 329 20.23 -6.79 71.23
C GLN A 329 18.88 -7.37 70.79
N GLU A 330 18.83 -8.10 69.68
CA GLU A 330 17.59 -8.73 69.20
C GLU A 330 17.14 -9.89 70.11
N GLY A 331 18.08 -10.72 70.57
CA GLY A 331 17.78 -11.81 71.52
C GLY A 331 17.15 -11.32 72.83
N ALA A 332 17.60 -10.18 73.35
CA ALA A 332 17.05 -9.56 74.55
C ALA A 332 15.61 -9.03 74.35
N ARG A 333 15.29 -8.49 73.16
CA ARG A 333 13.93 -8.04 72.82
C ARG A 333 12.96 -9.21 72.66
N ALA A 334 13.38 -10.30 72.00
CA ALA A 334 12.54 -11.48 71.82
C ALA A 334 12.13 -12.14 73.15
N ALA A 335 13.05 -12.23 74.12
CA ALA A 335 12.78 -12.81 75.43
C ALA A 335 11.79 -12.01 76.30
N ALA A 336 11.67 -10.69 76.07
CA ALA A 336 10.73 -9.83 76.78
C ALA A 336 9.29 -9.98 76.27
N ALA A 337 9.10 -10.12 74.95
CA ALA A 337 7.78 -10.22 74.33
C ALA A 337 7.01 -11.51 74.74
N ALA A 338 7.72 -12.59 75.02
CA ALA A 338 7.12 -13.90 75.32
C ALA A 338 6.36 -13.99 76.66
N ARG A 339 6.45 -12.98 77.55
CA ARG A 339 5.85 -13.03 78.90
C ARG A 339 4.47 -12.34 79.04
N GLY A 340 3.89 -11.82 77.95
CA GLY A 340 2.67 -10.99 78.01
C GLY A 340 1.40 -11.55 77.33
N ALA A 341 1.47 -12.68 76.63
CA ALA A 341 0.39 -13.12 75.74
C ALA A 341 -0.72 -13.94 76.45
N GLY A 342 -1.77 -13.25 76.93
CA GLY A 342 -3.03 -13.90 77.29
C GLY A 342 -3.85 -14.33 76.05
N PRO A 343 -4.61 -15.43 76.08
CA PRO A 343 -5.23 -16.04 74.90
C PRO A 343 -6.34 -15.24 74.20
N GLY A 344 -6.71 -14.05 74.71
CA GLY A 344 -7.64 -13.14 74.04
C GLY A 344 -6.99 -12.30 72.93
N LEU A 345 -5.83 -11.69 73.21
CA LEU A 345 -5.16 -10.75 72.29
C LEU A 345 -4.64 -11.45 71.03
N ALA A 346 -4.14 -12.68 71.16
CA ALA A 346 -3.66 -13.49 70.04
C ALA A 346 -4.73 -13.73 68.97
N ARG A 347 -6.02 -13.73 69.34
CA ARG A 347 -7.14 -13.98 68.42
C ARG A 347 -7.50 -12.74 67.61
N GLU A 348 -7.45 -11.56 68.24
CA GLU A 348 -7.64 -10.27 67.56
C GLU A 348 -6.46 -9.91 66.65
N GLU A 349 -5.24 -10.25 67.07
CA GLU A 349 -4.04 -10.14 66.22
C GLU A 349 -4.11 -11.08 65.00
N GLN A 350 -4.61 -12.31 65.20
CA GLN A 350 -4.82 -13.27 64.10
C GLN A 350 -5.90 -12.80 63.11
N ASP A 351 -6.99 -12.18 63.57
CA ASP A 351 -8.00 -11.57 62.71
C ASP A 351 -7.48 -10.33 61.96
N ARG A 352 -6.61 -9.51 62.59
CA ARG A 352 -5.91 -8.41 61.89
C ARG A 352 -5.01 -8.94 60.78
N LEU A 353 -4.18 -9.93 61.07
CA LEU A 353 -3.29 -10.56 60.09
C LEU A 353 -4.07 -11.26 58.96
N ALA A 354 -5.24 -11.82 59.25
CA ALA A 354 -6.13 -12.38 58.22
C ALA A 354 -6.67 -11.28 57.28
N ARG A 355 -7.11 -10.13 57.81
CA ARG A 355 -7.57 -8.98 57.01
C ARG A 355 -6.44 -8.33 56.21
N GLU A 356 -5.25 -8.21 56.79
CA GLU A 356 -4.05 -7.69 56.11
C GLU A 356 -3.60 -8.62 54.97
N ARG A 357 -3.82 -9.95 55.07
CA ARG A 357 -3.59 -10.91 53.98
C ARG A 357 -4.71 -10.93 52.92
N ALA A 358 -5.95 -10.58 53.28
CA ALA A 358 -7.07 -10.57 52.34
C ALA A 358 -7.01 -9.38 51.36
N ARG A 359 -6.66 -8.17 51.85
CA ARG A 359 -6.59 -6.94 51.04
C ARG A 359 -5.76 -7.06 49.74
N PRO A 360 -4.49 -7.51 49.74
CA PRO A 360 -3.72 -7.60 48.50
C PRO A 360 -4.31 -8.62 47.51
N LEU A 361 -5.06 -9.61 48.00
CA LEU A 361 -5.74 -10.61 47.18
C LEU A 361 -6.99 -10.04 46.50
N GLU A 362 -7.71 -9.13 47.16
CA GLU A 362 -8.82 -8.37 46.57
C GLU A 362 -8.32 -7.31 45.58
N GLU A 363 -7.27 -6.57 45.93
CA GLU A 363 -6.62 -5.59 45.04
C GLU A 363 -6.06 -6.26 43.77
N GLN A 364 -5.42 -7.43 43.90
CA GLN A 364 -4.90 -8.20 42.77
C GLN A 364 -6.04 -8.74 41.87
N GLN A 365 -7.18 -9.16 42.45
CA GLN A 365 -8.36 -9.56 41.68
C GLN A 365 -8.97 -8.38 40.91
N LEU A 366 -9.11 -7.21 41.54
CA LEU A 366 -9.58 -5.98 40.90
C LEU A 366 -8.64 -5.54 39.76
N ALA A 367 -7.33 -5.55 39.99
CA ALA A 367 -6.34 -5.22 38.95
C ALA A 367 -6.38 -6.21 37.78
N ALA A 368 -6.51 -7.51 38.05
CA ALA A 368 -6.65 -8.54 37.02
C ALA A 368 -7.94 -8.37 36.21
N GLN A 369 -9.05 -8.03 36.87
CA GLN A 369 -10.34 -7.78 36.20
C GLN A 369 -10.30 -6.51 35.33
N GLN A 370 -9.66 -5.44 35.80
CA GLN A 370 -9.42 -4.22 35.01
C GLN A 370 -8.54 -4.49 33.79
N LEU A 371 -7.46 -5.26 33.94
CA LEU A 371 -6.58 -5.64 32.83
C LEU A 371 -7.32 -6.50 31.79
N ALA A 372 -8.15 -7.45 32.23
CA ALA A 372 -8.98 -8.26 31.35
C ALA A 372 -10.01 -7.42 30.57
N ALA A 373 -10.66 -6.45 31.24
CA ALA A 373 -11.57 -5.51 30.59
C ALA A 373 -10.85 -4.63 29.55
N GLN A 374 -9.65 -4.13 29.87
CA GLN A 374 -8.83 -3.36 28.95
C GLN A 374 -8.37 -4.19 27.73
N GLN A 375 -7.96 -5.44 27.93
CA GLN A 375 -7.65 -6.35 26.82
C GLN A 375 -8.85 -6.59 25.92
N MET A 376 -10.04 -6.83 26.49
CA MET A 376 -11.28 -7.03 25.72
C MET A 376 -11.64 -5.78 24.91
N GLN A 377 -11.50 -4.58 25.48
CA GLN A 377 -11.76 -3.32 24.77
C GLN A 377 -10.77 -3.10 23.60
N LEU A 378 -9.48 -3.38 23.81
CA LEU A 378 -8.47 -3.31 22.74
C LEU A 378 -8.74 -4.34 21.63
N GLN A 379 -9.14 -5.56 22.00
CA GLN A 379 -9.45 -6.63 21.05
C GLN A 379 -10.72 -6.31 20.24
N GLY A 380 -11.73 -5.67 20.85
CA GLY A 380 -12.89 -5.12 20.16
C GLY A 380 -12.52 -4.02 19.15
N ALA A 381 -11.71 -3.04 19.57
CA ALA A 381 -11.25 -1.97 18.70
C ALA A 381 -10.42 -2.47 17.48
N LEU A 382 -9.61 -3.52 17.68
CA LEU A 382 -8.91 -4.19 16.57
C LEU A 382 -9.90 -4.88 15.62
N SER A 383 -10.88 -5.61 16.15
CA SER A 383 -11.92 -6.28 15.36
C SER A 383 -12.74 -5.30 14.50
N GLU A 384 -13.17 -4.17 15.07
CA GLU A 384 -13.86 -3.10 14.32
C GLU A 384 -12.99 -2.51 13.21
N ARG A 385 -11.70 -2.29 13.49
CA ARG A 385 -10.75 -1.77 12.50
C ARG A 385 -10.54 -2.75 11.35
N ASP A 386 -10.41 -4.04 11.65
CA ASP A 386 -10.18 -5.08 10.65
C ASP A 386 -11.47 -5.36 9.84
N ALA A 387 -12.65 -5.27 10.44
CA ALA A 387 -13.94 -5.27 9.72
C ALA A 387 -14.05 -4.08 8.75
N ARG A 388 -13.61 -2.88 9.15
CA ARG A 388 -13.58 -1.70 8.28
C ARG A 388 -12.56 -1.83 7.15
N LEU A 389 -11.41 -2.47 7.40
CA LEU A 389 -10.43 -2.80 6.35
C LEU A 389 -11.00 -3.82 5.35
N ALA A 390 -11.71 -4.86 5.81
CA ALA A 390 -12.37 -5.83 4.95
C ALA A 390 -13.42 -5.17 4.03
N GLN A 391 -14.24 -4.24 4.55
CA GLN A 391 -15.19 -3.47 3.74
C GLN A 391 -14.51 -2.62 2.66
N LEU A 392 -13.38 -1.98 2.98
CA LEU A 392 -12.61 -1.19 2.01
C LEU A 392 -11.96 -2.06 0.92
N ILE A 393 -11.46 -3.25 1.29
CA ILE A 393 -10.93 -4.24 0.34
C ILE A 393 -12.04 -4.70 -0.62
N GLU A 394 -13.25 -4.98 -0.11
CA GLU A 394 -14.38 -5.37 -0.95
C GLU A 394 -14.80 -4.24 -1.91
N GLN A 395 -14.83 -2.98 -1.45
CA GLN A 395 -15.11 -1.82 -2.29
C GLN A 395 -14.07 -1.66 -3.41
N LEU A 396 -12.78 -1.84 -3.11
CA LEU A 396 -11.71 -1.82 -4.12
C LEU A 396 -11.84 -2.96 -5.14
N GLN A 397 -12.20 -4.18 -4.70
CA GLN A 397 -12.45 -5.31 -5.60
C GLN A 397 -13.65 -5.05 -6.52
N ARG A 398 -14.75 -4.50 -6.00
CA ARG A 398 -15.93 -4.11 -6.79
C ARG A 398 -15.58 -3.03 -7.82
N ALA A 399 -14.81 -2.01 -7.42
CA ALA A 399 -14.34 -0.96 -8.33
C ALA A 399 -13.43 -1.50 -9.45
N LYS A 400 -12.51 -2.41 -9.11
CA LYS A 400 -11.64 -3.08 -10.10
C LYS A 400 -12.45 -3.93 -11.08
N ALA A 401 -13.40 -4.73 -10.59
CA ALA A 401 -14.26 -5.55 -11.44
C ALA A 401 -15.16 -4.70 -12.38
N GLN A 402 -15.56 -3.52 -11.95
CA GLN A 402 -16.27 -2.56 -12.80
C GLN A 402 -15.34 -2.02 -13.92
N TYR A 403 -14.13 -1.58 -13.56
CA TYR A 403 -13.14 -1.10 -14.54
C TYR A 403 -12.78 -2.15 -15.60
N GLU A 404 -12.67 -3.43 -15.22
CA GLU A 404 -12.43 -4.54 -16.15
C GLU A 404 -13.60 -4.76 -17.14
N ARG A 405 -14.86 -4.61 -16.68
CA ARG A 405 -16.04 -4.64 -17.56
C ARG A 405 -16.06 -3.47 -18.54
N ASP A 406 -15.75 -2.27 -18.05
CA ASP A 406 -15.74 -1.04 -18.86
C ASP A 406 -14.63 -1.09 -19.93
N GLN A 407 -13.45 -1.64 -19.60
CA GLN A 407 -12.38 -1.95 -20.56
C GLN A 407 -12.87 -2.88 -21.69
N VAL A 408 -13.56 -3.97 -21.37
CA VAL A 408 -14.11 -4.90 -22.38
C VAL A 408 -15.17 -4.22 -23.24
N ALA A 409 -16.02 -3.36 -22.64
CA ALA A 409 -17.01 -2.59 -23.39
C ALA A 409 -16.35 -1.63 -24.40
N ILE A 410 -15.30 -0.90 -24.02
CA ILE A 410 -14.53 -0.05 -24.96
C ILE A 410 -14.01 -0.88 -26.14
N GLN A 411 -13.38 -2.02 -25.89
CA GLN A 411 -12.82 -2.87 -26.94
C GLN A 411 -13.90 -3.35 -27.94
N GLN A 412 -15.10 -3.67 -27.45
CA GLN A 412 -16.25 -4.03 -28.29
C GLN A 412 -16.76 -2.84 -29.12
N TYR A 413 -16.76 -1.62 -28.57
CA TYR A 413 -17.12 -0.41 -29.32
C TYR A 413 -16.07 -0.04 -30.38
N ASP A 414 -14.77 -0.14 -30.07
CA ASP A 414 -13.68 0.12 -31.03
C ASP A 414 -13.63 -0.92 -32.15
N ALA A 415 -14.06 -2.15 -31.89
CA ALA A 415 -14.25 -3.18 -32.92
C ALA A 415 -15.40 -2.81 -33.86
N LYS A 416 -16.59 -2.50 -33.32
CA LYS A 416 -17.76 -2.08 -34.12
C LYS A 416 -17.51 -0.79 -34.92
N LEU A 417 -16.79 0.17 -34.34
CA LEU A 417 -16.45 1.41 -35.03
C LEU A 417 -15.53 1.15 -36.24
N ARG A 418 -14.54 0.26 -36.11
CA ARG A 418 -13.69 -0.19 -37.23
C ARG A 418 -14.48 -0.98 -38.27
N GLU A 419 -15.41 -1.83 -37.85
CA GLU A 419 -16.26 -2.62 -38.73
C GLU A 419 -17.14 -1.69 -39.61
N LEU A 420 -17.83 -0.73 -39.00
CA LEU A 420 -18.65 0.27 -39.70
C LEU A 420 -17.82 1.19 -40.61
N GLN A 421 -16.62 1.59 -40.18
CA GLN A 421 -15.68 2.34 -41.02
C GLN A 421 -15.22 1.52 -42.24
N GLY A 422 -14.98 0.22 -42.07
CA GLY A 422 -14.63 -0.70 -43.15
C GLY A 422 -15.76 -0.91 -44.15
N MET A 423 -17.01 -1.03 -43.68
CA MET A 423 -18.19 -1.08 -44.56
C MET A 423 -18.37 0.21 -45.35
N LEU A 424 -18.21 1.37 -44.71
CA LEU A 424 -18.34 2.67 -45.36
C LEU A 424 -17.27 2.92 -46.42
N ALA A 425 -16.04 2.42 -46.23
CA ALA A 425 -14.96 2.53 -47.21
C ALA A 425 -15.21 1.71 -48.49
N ASN A 426 -16.05 0.68 -48.43
CA ASN A 426 -16.34 -0.24 -49.53
C ASN A 426 -17.72 0.01 -50.20
N ALA A 427 -18.48 1.01 -49.76
CA ALA A 427 -19.84 1.27 -50.22
C ALA A 427 -19.90 2.26 -51.42
N ALA A 428 -20.56 1.85 -52.51
CA ALA A 428 -20.88 2.73 -53.64
C ALA A 428 -22.01 3.73 -53.28
N PRO A 429 -22.07 4.92 -53.91
CA PRO A 429 -23.02 5.97 -53.54
C PRO A 429 -24.48 5.55 -53.82
N SER A 430 -25.24 5.40 -52.74
CA SER A 430 -26.65 4.98 -52.70
C SER A 430 -27.27 5.43 -51.36
N ASP A 431 -28.60 5.41 -51.23
CA ASP A 431 -29.32 5.81 -50.00
C ASP A 431 -28.89 5.01 -48.74
N ALA A 432 -28.34 3.80 -48.93
CA ALA A 432 -27.72 3.02 -47.86
C ALA A 432 -26.51 3.75 -47.22
N LEU A 433 -25.75 4.52 -48.01
CA LEU A 433 -24.59 5.29 -47.56
C LEU A 433 -25.04 6.44 -46.64
N ARG A 434 -26.23 7.03 -46.89
CA ARG A 434 -26.80 8.06 -46.01
C ARG A 434 -27.23 7.49 -44.65
N LYS A 435 -27.83 6.29 -44.63
CA LYS A 435 -28.15 5.58 -43.38
C LYS A 435 -26.89 5.20 -42.58
N LEU A 436 -25.86 4.70 -43.26
CA LEU A 436 -24.55 4.43 -42.64
C LEU A 436 -23.88 5.71 -42.10
N GLN A 437 -24.04 6.85 -42.76
CA GLN A 437 -23.58 8.15 -42.26
C GLN A 437 -24.37 8.62 -41.03
N GLU A 438 -25.69 8.46 -41.01
CA GLU A 438 -26.55 8.76 -39.86
C GLU A 438 -26.20 7.85 -38.65
N GLU A 439 -25.96 6.56 -38.88
CA GLU A 439 -25.46 5.64 -37.84
C GLU A 439 -24.05 6.01 -37.36
N LEU A 440 -23.12 6.31 -38.26
CA LEU A 440 -21.76 6.76 -37.89
C LEU A 440 -21.80 8.06 -37.08
N ALA A 441 -22.71 8.99 -37.40
CA ALA A 441 -22.90 10.22 -36.64
C ALA A 441 -23.44 9.93 -35.23
N GLN A 442 -24.42 9.03 -35.09
CA GLN A 442 -24.91 8.58 -33.78
C GLN A 442 -23.82 7.85 -32.97
N TRP A 443 -23.00 7.01 -33.60
CA TRP A 443 -21.88 6.34 -32.94
C TRP A 443 -20.78 7.31 -32.52
N LYS A 444 -20.45 8.33 -33.34
CA LYS A 444 -19.55 9.42 -32.95
C LYS A 444 -20.08 10.22 -31.77
N ALA A 445 -21.36 10.57 -31.76
CA ALA A 445 -21.98 11.28 -30.64
C ALA A 445 -21.94 10.46 -29.33
N LYS A 446 -22.18 9.15 -29.41
CA LYS A 446 -22.03 8.21 -28.28
C LYS A 446 -20.57 8.14 -27.79
N TYR A 447 -19.61 8.06 -28.71
CA TYR A 447 -18.18 8.04 -28.38
C TYR A 447 -17.72 9.36 -27.73
N GLU A 448 -18.21 10.50 -28.21
CA GLU A 448 -17.86 11.81 -27.66
C GLU A 448 -18.49 12.04 -26.27
N ALA A 449 -19.71 11.56 -26.04
CA ALA A 449 -20.32 11.53 -24.71
C ALA A 449 -19.53 10.62 -23.74
N LEU A 450 -19.10 9.44 -24.21
CA LEU A 450 -18.28 8.51 -23.43
C LEU A 450 -16.89 9.08 -23.12
N ALA A 451 -16.25 9.77 -24.08
CA ALA A 451 -14.97 10.45 -23.87
C ALA A 451 -15.08 11.59 -22.85
N LYS A 452 -16.19 12.34 -22.84
CA LYS A 452 -16.50 13.34 -21.80
C LYS A 452 -16.66 12.69 -20.42
N LEU A 453 -17.34 11.54 -20.35
CA LEU A 453 -17.45 10.71 -19.13
C LEU A 453 -16.10 10.20 -18.63
N TYR A 454 -15.20 9.75 -19.52
CA TYR A 454 -13.83 9.35 -19.14
C TYR A 454 -12.97 10.54 -18.69
N ALA A 455 -13.09 11.70 -19.33
CA ALA A 455 -12.41 12.92 -18.90
C ALA A 455 -12.90 13.36 -17.52
N GLN A 456 -14.20 13.27 -17.25
CA GLN A 456 -14.80 13.55 -15.95
C GLN A 456 -14.33 12.54 -14.89
N LEU A 457 -14.39 11.23 -15.16
CA LEU A 457 -13.95 10.19 -14.22
C LEU A 457 -12.44 10.29 -13.91
N ARG A 458 -11.61 10.63 -14.89
CA ARG A 458 -10.18 10.91 -14.68
C ARG A 458 -9.96 12.14 -13.80
N LYS A 459 -10.78 13.19 -13.97
CA LYS A 459 -10.75 14.37 -13.10
C LYS A 459 -11.19 14.02 -11.68
N GLU A 460 -12.29 13.30 -11.51
CA GLU A 460 -12.76 12.83 -10.19
C GLU A 460 -11.74 11.92 -9.50
N HIS A 461 -11.02 11.07 -10.25
CA HIS A 461 -9.92 10.26 -9.72
C HIS A 461 -8.71 11.11 -9.28
N LEU A 462 -8.32 12.13 -10.05
CA LEU A 462 -7.29 13.09 -9.66
C LEU A 462 -7.70 13.94 -8.45
N ASP A 463 -8.96 14.37 -8.37
CA ASP A 463 -9.51 15.11 -7.24
C ASP A 463 -9.57 14.21 -5.98
N LEU A 464 -9.88 12.92 -6.13
CA LEU A 464 -9.82 11.93 -5.05
C LEU A 464 -8.39 11.66 -4.58
N LEU A 465 -7.42 11.53 -5.50
CA LEU A 465 -6.00 11.37 -5.15
C LEU A 465 -5.43 12.62 -4.45
N THR A 466 -5.85 13.82 -4.87
CA THR A 466 -5.51 15.08 -4.21
C THR A 466 -6.11 15.13 -2.81
N LYS A 467 -7.41 14.84 -2.66
CA LYS A 467 -8.09 14.72 -1.35
C LYS A 467 -7.47 13.64 -0.45
N TYR A 468 -6.99 12.54 -1.02
CA TYR A 468 -6.31 11.48 -0.26
C TYR A 468 -4.93 11.94 0.24
N ARG A 469 -4.19 12.72 -0.56
CA ARG A 469 -2.96 13.39 -0.11
C ARG A 469 -3.24 14.45 0.96
N GLU A 470 -4.28 15.26 0.78
CA GLU A 470 -4.72 16.25 1.79
C GLU A 470 -5.18 15.58 3.10
N LEU A 471 -5.87 14.45 3.02
CA LEU A 471 -6.24 13.64 4.19
C LEU A 471 -5.03 12.99 4.86
N GLY A 472 -4.04 12.51 4.10
CA GLY A 472 -2.77 12.01 4.63
C GLY A 472 -2.01 13.11 5.39
N ALA A 473 -1.86 14.29 4.76
CA ALA A 473 -1.21 15.45 5.36
C ALA A 473 -1.99 15.98 6.60
N ARG A 474 -3.32 16.02 6.54
CA ARG A 474 -4.16 16.36 7.70
C ARG A 474 -4.05 15.34 8.82
N THR A 475 -3.96 14.04 8.52
CA THR A 475 -3.78 12.99 9.54
C THR A 475 -2.44 13.14 10.28
N GLN A 476 -1.36 13.50 9.56
CA GLN A 476 -0.06 13.80 10.20
C GLN A 476 -0.10 15.09 11.03
N ALA A 477 -0.77 16.14 10.56
CA ALA A 477 -0.90 17.41 11.29
C ALA A 477 -1.88 17.33 12.50
N GLN A 478 -2.84 16.39 12.49
CA GLN A 478 -3.88 16.29 13.53
C GLN A 478 -3.44 15.63 14.83
N VAL A 479 -2.26 15.01 14.88
CA VAL A 479 -1.68 14.45 16.13
C VAL A 479 -1.40 15.55 17.17
N ALA A 480 -1.27 16.81 16.75
CA ALA A 480 -0.93 17.94 17.62
C ALA A 480 -2.13 18.68 18.28
N ASN A 481 -3.40 18.41 17.91
CA ASN A 481 -4.55 19.19 18.38
C ASN A 481 -5.82 18.33 18.63
N ALA A 482 -5.79 17.53 19.71
CA ALA A 482 -6.87 16.60 20.10
C ALA A 482 -8.27 17.24 20.19
N ASP A 483 -8.38 18.48 20.68
CA ASP A 483 -9.66 19.22 20.80
C ASP A 483 -10.33 19.52 19.46
N THR A 484 -9.54 19.66 18.39
CA THR A 484 -10.09 19.87 17.04
C THR A 484 -10.58 18.55 16.44
N LEU A 485 -9.89 17.44 16.73
CA LEU A 485 -10.28 16.10 16.30
C LEU A 485 -11.64 15.72 16.89
N GLY A 486 -11.86 15.94 18.19
CA GLY A 486 -13.14 15.65 18.84
C GLY A 486 -14.33 16.41 18.24
N LYS A 487 -14.15 17.70 17.92
CA LYS A 487 -15.17 18.52 17.25
C LYS A 487 -15.42 18.09 15.81
N LEU A 488 -14.38 17.71 15.08
CA LEU A 488 -14.51 17.18 13.72
C LEU A 488 -15.21 15.82 13.71
N GLN A 489 -14.85 14.92 14.65
CA GLN A 489 -15.49 13.61 14.84
C GLN A 489 -16.99 13.77 15.13
N ALA A 490 -17.36 14.71 16.00
CA ALA A 490 -18.77 15.01 16.29
C ALA A 490 -19.52 15.55 15.06
N GLN A 491 -18.92 16.45 14.28
CA GLN A 491 -19.52 16.93 13.02
C GLN A 491 -19.65 15.83 11.97
N LEU A 492 -18.67 14.92 11.87
CA LEU A 492 -18.68 13.79 10.95
C LEU A 492 -19.78 12.78 11.34
N ASN A 493 -19.94 12.49 12.64
CA ASN A 493 -21.02 11.67 13.16
C ASN A 493 -22.41 12.31 12.91
N ALA A 494 -22.56 13.62 13.14
CA ALA A 494 -23.80 14.34 12.83
C ALA A 494 -24.12 14.33 11.32
N LYS A 495 -23.10 14.43 10.45
CA LYS A 495 -23.28 14.32 9.00
C LYS A 495 -23.58 12.90 8.52
N ASN A 496 -23.01 11.89 9.17
CA ASN A 496 -23.36 10.49 8.93
C ASN A 496 -24.81 10.19 9.34
N LEU A 497 -25.29 10.77 10.44
CA LEU A 497 -26.69 10.66 10.85
C LEU A 497 -27.63 11.33 9.83
N GLN A 498 -27.33 12.55 9.38
CA GLN A 498 -28.10 13.22 8.31
C GLN A 498 -28.05 12.46 6.97
N LEU A 499 -26.94 11.79 6.65
CA LEU A 499 -26.84 10.90 5.50
C LEU A 499 -27.69 9.64 5.67
N ALA A 500 -27.74 9.05 6.86
CA ALA A 500 -28.62 7.91 7.15
C ALA A 500 -30.10 8.32 7.06
N GLU A 501 -30.47 9.49 7.57
CA GLU A 501 -31.82 10.06 7.43
C GLU A 501 -32.19 10.31 5.96
N MET A 502 -31.30 10.92 5.17
CA MET A 502 -31.53 11.12 3.74
C MET A 502 -31.60 9.80 2.95
N LEU A 503 -30.80 8.79 3.32
CA LEU A 503 -30.85 7.47 2.70
C LEU A 503 -32.17 6.75 3.04
N ALA A 504 -32.60 6.80 4.31
CA ALA A 504 -33.90 6.27 4.73
C ALA A 504 -35.06 6.96 4.00
N ALA A 505 -35.05 8.30 3.91
CA ALA A 505 -36.04 9.06 3.15
C ALA A 505 -36.01 8.70 1.66
N ARG A 506 -34.83 8.57 1.05
CA ARG A 506 -34.66 8.19 -0.36
C ARG A 506 -35.13 6.78 -0.66
N ASP A 507 -34.94 5.85 0.28
CA ASP A 507 -35.43 4.47 0.12
C ASP A 507 -36.94 4.38 0.41
N GLU A 508 -37.51 5.26 1.23
CA GLU A 508 -38.97 5.42 1.39
C GLU A 508 -39.63 6.02 0.14
N TYR A 509 -39.06 7.08 -0.45
CA TYR A 509 -39.51 7.60 -1.75
C TYR A 509 -39.40 6.57 -2.87
N LYS A 510 -38.38 5.69 -2.84
CA LYS A 510 -38.30 4.56 -3.77
C LYS A 510 -39.43 3.57 -3.59
N LYS A 511 -39.76 3.15 -2.35
CA LYS A 511 -40.91 2.26 -2.10
C LYS A 511 -42.20 2.88 -2.61
N GLN A 512 -42.43 4.17 -2.32
CA GLN A 512 -43.60 4.90 -2.82
C GLN A 512 -43.63 4.94 -4.36
N ALA A 513 -42.49 5.14 -5.02
CA ALA A 513 -42.38 5.11 -6.48
C ALA A 513 -42.58 3.71 -7.09
N GLU A 514 -42.16 2.63 -6.41
CA GLU A 514 -42.46 1.26 -6.86
C GLU A 514 -43.94 0.91 -6.64
N MET A 515 -44.56 1.30 -5.52
CA MET A 515 -46.00 1.12 -5.30
C MET A 515 -46.79 1.87 -6.38
N ALA A 516 -46.47 3.14 -6.65
CA ALA A 516 -47.13 3.92 -7.71
C ALA A 516 -46.95 3.32 -9.13
N LYS A 517 -45.87 2.56 -9.38
CA LYS A 517 -45.73 1.79 -10.63
C LYS A 517 -46.64 0.57 -10.65
N MET A 518 -46.76 -0.17 -9.54
CA MET A 518 -47.67 -1.30 -9.43
C MET A 518 -49.12 -0.83 -9.60
N ASP A 519 -49.52 0.23 -8.92
CA ASP A 519 -50.83 0.88 -9.08
C ASP A 519 -51.07 1.30 -10.54
N MET A 520 -50.06 1.88 -11.21
CA MET A 520 -50.17 2.27 -12.62
C MET A 520 -50.25 1.07 -13.58
N GLN A 521 -49.61 -0.05 -13.27
CA GLN A 521 -49.75 -1.31 -14.03
C GLN A 521 -51.13 -1.91 -13.84
N GLU A 522 -51.63 -1.97 -12.61
CA GLU A 522 -52.99 -2.43 -12.31
C GLU A 522 -54.04 -1.54 -12.99
N LEU A 523 -53.86 -0.22 -13.00
CA LEU A 523 -54.73 0.71 -13.72
C LEU A 523 -54.73 0.47 -15.24
N GLN A 524 -53.57 0.10 -15.82
CA GLN A 524 -53.46 -0.24 -17.24
C GLN A 524 -54.16 -1.57 -17.57
N ASP A 525 -54.02 -2.58 -16.71
CA ASP A 525 -54.67 -3.88 -16.93
C ASP A 525 -56.17 -3.84 -16.68
N LEU A 526 -56.65 -3.10 -15.66
CA LEU A 526 -58.06 -2.78 -15.48
C LEU A 526 -58.63 -2.02 -16.69
N ARG A 527 -57.88 -1.09 -17.26
CA ARG A 527 -58.29 -0.38 -18.50
C ARG A 527 -58.37 -1.32 -19.70
N ARG A 528 -57.41 -2.25 -19.86
CA ARG A 528 -57.47 -3.29 -20.91
C ARG A 528 -58.69 -4.20 -20.72
N GLN A 529 -58.99 -4.61 -19.50
CA GLN A 529 -60.19 -5.41 -19.18
C GLN A 529 -61.47 -4.64 -19.47
N ALA A 530 -61.55 -3.35 -19.11
CA ALA A 530 -62.69 -2.49 -19.41
C ALA A 530 -62.88 -2.28 -20.93
N ASP A 531 -61.81 -2.10 -21.70
CA ASP A 531 -61.87 -1.97 -23.16
C ASP A 531 -62.21 -3.32 -23.83
N ALA A 532 -61.80 -4.46 -23.26
CA ALA A 532 -62.23 -5.79 -23.72
C ALA A 532 -63.72 -6.04 -23.46
N ALA A 533 -64.20 -5.80 -22.23
CA ALA A 533 -65.61 -5.93 -21.86
C ALA A 533 -66.52 -4.99 -22.67
N ARG A 534 -66.03 -3.80 -23.06
CA ARG A 534 -66.74 -2.89 -23.98
C ARG A 534 -66.88 -3.50 -25.37
N ARG A 535 -65.83 -4.11 -25.93
CA ARG A 535 -65.90 -4.80 -27.23
C ARG A 535 -66.84 -6.01 -27.19
N GLU A 536 -66.84 -6.77 -26.09
CA GLU A 536 -67.79 -7.87 -25.89
C GLU A 536 -69.24 -7.35 -25.82
N LEU A 537 -69.48 -6.22 -25.13
CA LEU A 537 -70.79 -5.57 -25.09
C LEU A 537 -71.22 -5.03 -26.48
N GLU A 538 -70.29 -4.46 -27.25
CA GLU A 538 -70.55 -4.00 -28.63
C GLU A 538 -70.87 -5.17 -29.57
N ASN A 539 -70.13 -6.27 -29.48
CA ASN A 539 -70.43 -7.50 -30.21
C ASN A 539 -71.80 -8.05 -29.80
N TYR A 540 -72.10 -8.17 -28.50
CA TYR A 540 -73.40 -8.68 -28.03
C TYR A 540 -74.56 -7.78 -28.46
N LYS A 541 -74.38 -6.45 -28.47
CA LYS A 541 -75.37 -5.52 -29.03
C LYS A 541 -75.59 -5.78 -30.52
N ARG A 542 -74.50 -5.91 -31.28
CA ARG A 542 -74.56 -6.21 -32.72
C ARG A 542 -75.24 -7.55 -32.99
N ASP A 543 -74.89 -8.61 -32.27
CA ASP A 543 -75.52 -9.93 -32.38
C ASP A 543 -77.04 -9.84 -32.09
N LYS A 544 -77.44 -9.00 -31.12
CA LYS A 544 -78.85 -8.74 -30.82
C LYS A 544 -79.55 -7.86 -31.85
N GLU A 545 -78.87 -6.89 -32.44
CA GLU A 545 -79.38 -6.11 -33.58
C GLU A 545 -79.56 -7.00 -34.83
N GLU A 546 -78.62 -7.92 -35.09
CA GLU A 546 -78.71 -8.92 -36.16
C GLU A 546 -79.83 -9.94 -35.88
N GLU A 547 -80.00 -10.44 -34.65
CA GLU A 547 -81.17 -11.25 -34.25
C GLU A 547 -82.50 -10.49 -34.42
N ILE A 548 -82.58 -9.22 -34.02
CA ILE A 548 -83.78 -8.39 -34.17
C ILE A 548 -84.09 -8.18 -35.65
N ALA A 549 -83.08 -7.92 -36.50
CA ALA A 549 -83.26 -7.80 -37.94
C ALA A 549 -83.72 -9.11 -38.60
N VAL A 550 -83.21 -10.26 -38.16
CA VAL A 550 -83.68 -11.59 -38.59
C VAL A 550 -85.13 -11.85 -38.13
N LEU A 551 -85.51 -11.42 -36.93
CA LEU A 551 -86.89 -11.53 -36.44
C LEU A 551 -87.85 -10.57 -37.15
N GLN A 552 -87.42 -9.35 -37.48
CA GLN A 552 -88.19 -8.39 -38.26
C GLN A 552 -88.40 -8.90 -39.69
N THR A 553 -87.33 -9.28 -40.40
CA THR A 553 -87.44 -9.87 -41.75
C THR A 553 -88.23 -11.18 -41.75
N GLY A 554 -88.09 -12.01 -40.72
CA GLY A 554 -88.91 -13.22 -40.54
C GLY A 554 -90.39 -12.91 -40.28
N MET A 555 -90.71 -11.78 -39.67
CA MET A 555 -92.09 -11.29 -39.50
C MET A 555 -92.64 -10.73 -40.81
N ASP A 556 -91.86 -9.91 -41.53
CA ASP A 556 -92.22 -9.35 -42.84
C ASP A 556 -92.43 -10.46 -43.89
N HIS A 557 -91.54 -11.46 -43.94
CA HIS A 557 -91.72 -12.64 -44.81
C HIS A 557 -92.96 -13.47 -44.45
N ARG A 558 -93.40 -13.44 -43.19
CA ARG A 558 -94.60 -14.15 -42.73
C ARG A 558 -95.90 -13.38 -42.99
N TRP A 559 -95.82 -12.07 -43.22
CA TRP A 559 -96.93 -11.25 -43.74
C TRP A 559 -96.96 -11.16 -45.28
N CYS A 560 -95.83 -11.30 -45.96
CA CYS A 560 -95.73 -11.22 -47.42
C CYS A 560 -96.18 -12.49 -48.20
N VAL A 561 -96.67 -13.54 -47.52
CA VAL A 561 -97.23 -14.76 -48.17
C VAL A 561 -98.73 -14.89 -47.89
N SER A 562 -99.49 -13.81 -48.06
CA SER A 562 -100.94 -13.89 -48.30
C SER A 562 -101.51 -12.72 -49.12
N MET A 563 -101.83 -13.02 -50.39
CA MET A 563 -102.70 -12.27 -51.33
C MET A 563 -102.18 -10.95 -51.97
N PRO A 564 -102.74 -10.55 -53.15
CA PRO A 564 -102.03 -9.72 -54.12
C PRO A 564 -102.51 -8.25 -54.25
N ALA A 565 -101.57 -7.42 -54.71
CA ALA A 565 -101.69 -6.17 -55.47
C ALA A 565 -103.03 -5.40 -55.55
N VAL A 566 -103.04 -4.17 -55.02
CA VAL A 566 -103.74 -2.99 -55.60
C VAL A 566 -102.84 -1.75 -55.46
N GLY A 567 -102.89 -0.85 -56.44
CA GLY A 567 -101.95 0.27 -56.65
C GLY A 567 -102.17 1.57 -55.85
N ALA A 568 -101.61 2.66 -56.41
CA ALA A 568 -101.52 4.05 -55.90
C ALA A 568 -100.53 4.23 -54.73
N ALA A 569 -99.45 5.05 -54.76
CA ALA A 569 -99.15 6.38 -55.32
C ALA A 569 -99.24 7.54 -54.28
N VAL A 570 -98.29 8.48 -54.39
CA VAL A 570 -98.20 9.80 -53.72
C VAL A 570 -97.71 9.82 -52.25
N GLY A 571 -96.89 10.84 -51.92
CA GLY A 571 -96.62 11.33 -50.56
C GLY A 571 -95.18 11.10 -50.08
N VAL A 572 -94.23 12.06 -50.00
CA VAL A 572 -94.19 13.43 -49.43
C VAL A 572 -94.06 13.46 -47.90
N ALA A 573 -93.24 14.42 -47.41
CA ALA A 573 -93.00 14.83 -46.02
C ALA A 573 -92.14 13.86 -45.17
N GLN A 574 -90.97 14.23 -44.62
CA GLN A 574 -90.51 15.39 -43.82
C GLN A 574 -90.55 15.13 -42.30
N THR A 575 -89.72 15.92 -41.59
CA THR A 575 -89.62 16.11 -40.12
C THR A 575 -88.82 15.03 -39.37
N GLY A 576 -87.96 15.36 -38.40
CA GLY A 576 -87.48 16.67 -37.90
C GLY A 576 -86.04 16.53 -37.39
N ALA A 577 -85.19 17.57 -37.43
CA ALA A 577 -85.08 18.60 -36.38
C ALA A 577 -84.70 18.00 -34.99
N GLY A 578 -83.64 18.45 -34.30
CA GLY A 578 -82.68 19.54 -34.56
C GLY A 578 -81.45 19.42 -33.63
N THR A 579 -80.33 20.06 -33.94
CA THR A 579 -79.94 21.44 -33.52
C THR A 579 -79.39 21.57 -32.09
N ALA A 580 -78.35 22.42 -31.97
CA ALA A 580 -77.70 22.90 -30.73
C ALA A 580 -76.91 21.82 -29.94
N ALA A 581 -75.60 21.91 -29.71
CA ALA A 581 -74.71 23.05 -29.37
C ALA A 581 -74.91 23.60 -27.95
N ALA A 582 -73.78 23.62 -27.21
CA ALA A 582 -73.50 24.35 -25.98
C ALA A 582 -74.35 24.05 -24.72
N ALA A 583 -73.66 23.54 -23.69
CA ALA A 583 -73.87 23.97 -22.30
C ALA A 583 -72.55 23.87 -21.53
N ALA A 584 -72.17 24.94 -20.85
CA ALA A 584 -71.04 24.99 -19.93
C ALA A 584 -71.51 25.37 -18.52
N ALA A 585 -70.67 25.07 -17.53
CA ALA A 585 -70.63 25.63 -16.18
C ALA A 585 -71.69 25.20 -15.13
N ALA A 586 -71.17 24.60 -14.04
CA ALA A 586 -71.54 24.76 -12.62
C ALA A 586 -70.57 23.87 -11.80
N ALA A 587 -70.10 24.15 -10.58
CA ALA A 587 -70.02 25.35 -9.74
C ALA A 587 -68.76 25.16 -8.81
N ALA A 588 -68.33 26.00 -7.87
CA ALA A 588 -68.86 27.23 -7.25
C ALA A 588 -67.68 28.13 -6.79
N ALA A 589 -67.90 29.09 -5.88
CA ALA A 589 -66.86 29.92 -5.24
C ALA A 589 -67.27 30.32 -3.80
N PHE A 590 -66.34 30.76 -2.94
CA PHE A 590 -66.45 31.98 -2.09
C PHE A 590 -65.17 32.30 -1.27
N ALA A 591 -64.76 33.58 -1.33
CA ALA A 591 -64.03 34.51 -0.40
C ALA A 591 -62.98 34.01 0.64
N VAL A 592 -61.78 34.58 0.89
CA VAL A 592 -61.16 35.96 0.83
C VAL A 592 -61.11 36.74 2.17
N GLY A 593 -59.88 37.05 2.64
CA GLY A 593 -59.53 38.16 3.55
C GLY A 593 -59.18 37.78 5.01
N TRP A 594 -58.30 38.47 5.77
CA TRP A 594 -57.36 39.58 5.47
C TRP A 594 -56.39 39.83 6.67
N LEU A 595 -55.24 40.50 6.47
CA LEU A 595 -54.29 41.05 7.49
C LEU A 595 -53.58 40.05 8.46
N GLY A 596 -52.44 40.35 9.09
CA GLY A 596 -51.60 41.57 9.06
C GLY A 596 -50.26 41.41 9.81
N THR A 597 -49.36 42.38 9.65
CA THR A 597 -47.96 42.40 10.13
C THR A 597 -47.75 42.79 11.59
N THR A 598 -46.73 42.24 12.28
CA THR A 598 -45.83 43.00 13.17
C THR A 598 -44.44 42.38 13.33
N THR A 599 -43.47 43.27 13.49
CA THR A 599 -42.01 43.11 13.63
C THR A 599 -41.51 42.66 15.01
N GLY A 600 -40.32 42.03 15.05
CA GLY A 600 -39.19 42.60 15.80
C GLY A 600 -38.55 41.79 16.96
N GLY A 601 -37.22 41.84 17.02
CA GLY A 601 -36.46 41.74 18.28
C GLY A 601 -35.67 40.44 18.53
N GLY A 602 -34.35 40.49 18.32
CA GLY A 602 -33.43 39.38 18.57
C GLY A 602 -32.96 39.20 20.02
N GLY A 603 -32.10 38.19 20.26
CA GLY A 603 -31.51 37.96 21.59
C GLY A 603 -30.81 36.62 21.76
N ARG A 604 -29.49 36.61 21.54
CA ARG A 604 -28.45 35.72 22.12
C ARG A 604 -28.88 34.44 22.89
N SER A 605 -28.34 33.31 22.46
CA SER A 605 -27.34 32.53 23.24
C SER A 605 -26.50 31.66 22.32
#